data_AF-A0A935CI52-F1
#
_entry.id   AF-A0A935CI52-F1
#
_cell.length_a   1.000
_cell.length_b   1.000
_cell.length_c   1.000
_cell.angle_alpha   90.00
_cell.angle_beta   90.00
_cell.angle_gamma   90.00
#
_symmetry.space_group_name_H-M   'P 1'
#
loop_
_entity.id
_entity.type
_entity.pdbx_description
1 polymer ?
#
loop_
_entity_poly.entity_id
_entity_poly.type
_entity_poly.pdbx_seq_one_letter_code
_entity_poly.pdbx_strand_id
1 'polypeptide(L)'
;MTALKLSYPPDLYFLMEHQVWARVEGDGTATVGITELGIALSGEIYMCRPKRVGTAIEQAATVAVVELSKSIVAVKTPVSGTVVAVNFALEDRPFLVHQDPYGDGWIARLQLVDFSADVAALAHGDAVAPAMARHARLYGHVLEDGGDPGTSAAS
;
A
#
# COMPACT_ATOMS: atom_id res chain seq x y z
N MET A 1 -18.86 -14.58 7.68
CA MET A 1 -17.92 -13.50 7.32
C MET A 1 -16.65 -13.76 8.11
N THR A 2 -15.50 -13.79 7.44
CA THR A 2 -14.21 -14.01 8.11
C THR A 2 -13.72 -12.68 8.67
N ALA A 3 -13.31 -12.69 9.94
CA ALA A 3 -12.74 -11.54 10.60
C ALA A 3 -11.26 -11.38 10.21
N LEU A 4 -10.85 -10.18 9.83
CA LEU A 4 -9.46 -9.86 9.53
C LEU A 4 -8.93 -8.91 10.61
N LYS A 5 -7.75 -9.25 11.15
CA LYS A 5 -6.99 -8.37 12.03
C LYS A 5 -5.84 -7.78 11.22
N LEU A 6 -5.92 -6.50 10.91
CA LEU A 6 -5.00 -5.80 10.01
C LEU A 6 -4.43 -4.55 10.70
N SER A 7 -3.21 -4.18 10.33
CA SER A 7 -2.60 -2.91 10.67
C SER A 7 -2.78 -1.91 9.53
N TYR A 8 -2.90 -0.63 9.85
CA TYR A 8 -2.88 0.47 8.88
C TYR A 8 -2.34 1.72 9.57
N PRO A 9 -1.03 2.01 9.43
CA PRO A 9 -0.42 3.15 10.11
C PRO A 9 -1.12 4.47 9.72
N PRO A 10 -1.53 5.30 10.69
CA PRO A 10 -2.34 6.50 10.43
C PRO A 10 -1.56 7.61 9.72
N ASP A 11 -0.23 7.56 9.75
CA ASP A 11 0.70 8.49 9.10
C ASP A 11 0.82 8.27 7.58
N LEU A 12 0.24 7.18 7.06
CA LEU A 12 0.24 6.87 5.63
C LEU A 12 -0.97 7.46 4.91
N TYR A 13 -0.81 7.62 3.59
CA TYR A 13 -1.89 7.93 2.66
C TYR A 13 -2.30 6.68 1.91
N PHE A 14 -3.59 6.50 1.70
CA PHE A 14 -4.14 5.24 1.16
C PHE A 14 -5.09 5.50 0.00
N LEU A 15 -4.84 4.84 -1.14
CA LEU A 15 -5.77 4.83 -2.26
C LEU A 15 -6.66 3.59 -2.16
N MET A 16 -7.82 3.79 -1.53
CA MET A 16 -8.69 2.71 -1.06
C MET A 16 -9.23 1.82 -2.16
N GLU A 17 -9.56 2.35 -3.33
CA GLU A 17 -10.07 1.54 -4.44
C GLU A 17 -9.05 0.52 -4.94
N HIS A 18 -7.76 0.84 -4.83
CA HIS A 18 -6.67 -0.01 -5.30
C HIS A 18 -5.88 -0.70 -4.19
N GLN A 19 -6.23 -0.44 -2.93
CA GLN A 19 -5.59 -1.05 -1.75
C GLN A 19 -4.06 -0.89 -1.74
N VAL A 20 -3.59 0.31 -2.07
CA VAL A 20 -2.18 0.73 -2.06
C VAL A 20 -1.96 1.94 -1.16
N TRP A 21 -0.73 2.10 -0.66
CA TRP A 21 -0.36 3.15 0.27
C TRP A 21 0.85 3.97 -0.21
N ALA A 22 0.94 5.21 0.27
CA ALA A 22 2.08 6.10 0.14
C ALA A 22 2.52 6.63 1.50
N ARG A 23 3.83 6.61 1.77
CA ARG A 23 4.50 7.37 2.81
C ARG A 23 5.16 8.56 2.15
N VAL A 24 4.72 9.77 2.47
CA VAL A 24 5.34 11.00 1.94
C VAL A 24 6.56 11.33 2.80
N GLU A 25 7.71 11.43 2.16
CA GLU A 25 8.98 11.72 2.80
C GLU A 25 9.24 13.25 2.78
N GLY A 26 10.09 13.74 3.69
CA GLY A 26 10.40 15.17 3.79
C GLY A 26 11.22 15.75 2.63
N ASP A 27 11.71 14.91 1.71
CA ASP A 27 12.53 15.28 0.56
C ASP A 27 11.72 15.44 -0.75
N GLY A 28 10.39 15.40 -0.66
CA GLY A 28 9.50 15.48 -1.82
C GLY A 28 9.34 14.14 -2.57
N THR A 29 9.85 13.04 -2.01
CA THR A 29 9.56 11.70 -2.52
C THR A 29 8.42 11.04 -1.74
N ALA A 30 7.88 9.97 -2.32
CA ALA A 30 6.96 9.08 -1.62
C ALA A 30 7.37 7.63 -1.83
N THR A 31 7.44 6.88 -0.75
CA THR A 31 7.58 5.42 -0.76
C THR A 31 6.19 4.80 -0.90
N VAL A 32 6.00 3.82 -1.80
CA VAL A 32 4.69 3.22 -2.07
C VAL A 32 4.70 1.69 -1.95
N GLY A 33 3.55 1.10 -1.60
CA GLY A 33 3.39 -0.35 -1.45
C GLY A 33 1.93 -0.81 -1.48
N ILE A 34 1.71 -2.10 -1.22
CA ILE A 34 0.37 -2.71 -1.14
C ILE A 34 -0.05 -2.74 0.33
N THR A 35 -1.31 -2.44 0.59
CA THR A 35 -1.87 -2.54 1.95
C THR A 35 -2.04 -4.00 2.38
N GLU A 36 -2.07 -4.23 3.69
CA GLU A 36 -2.32 -5.55 4.25
C GLU A 36 -3.69 -6.12 3.81
N LEU A 37 -4.72 -5.26 3.73
CA LEU A 37 -6.02 -5.66 3.18
C LEU A 37 -5.92 -6.06 1.71
N GLY A 38 -5.21 -5.28 0.88
CA GLY A 38 -4.98 -5.61 -0.53
C GLY A 38 -4.32 -6.97 -0.72
N ILE A 39 -3.34 -7.29 0.11
CA ILE A 39 -2.67 -8.59 0.12
C ILE A 39 -3.64 -9.70 0.53
N ALA A 40 -4.37 -9.53 1.64
CA ALA A 40 -5.34 -10.50 2.13
C ALA A 40 -6.44 -10.82 1.10
N LEU A 41 -6.86 -9.82 0.32
CA LEU A 41 -7.87 -9.99 -0.74
C LEU A 41 -7.30 -10.62 -2.03
N SER A 42 -6.00 -10.41 -2.30
CA SER A 42 -5.34 -10.90 -3.53
C SER A 42 -4.86 -12.34 -3.42
N GLY A 43 -4.59 -12.82 -2.20
CA GLY A 43 -3.95 -14.11 -1.95
C GLY A 43 -2.42 -14.03 -2.02
N GLU A 44 -1.76 -15.18 -2.12
CA GLU A 44 -0.30 -15.25 -2.06
C GLU A 44 0.36 -14.62 -3.29
N ILE A 45 1.23 -13.65 -3.02
CA ILE A 45 2.12 -13.00 -4.01
C ILE A 45 3.45 -13.75 -4.05
N TYR A 46 3.75 -14.34 -5.21
CA TYR A 46 4.98 -15.08 -5.49
C TYR A 46 6.05 -14.23 -6.17
N MET A 47 5.67 -13.07 -6.71
CA MET A 47 6.57 -12.23 -7.49
C MET A 47 6.07 -10.78 -7.48
N CYS A 48 6.99 -9.81 -7.41
CA CYS A 48 6.70 -8.39 -7.63
C CYS A 48 7.71 -7.76 -8.59
N ARG A 49 7.27 -7.19 -9.73
CA ARG A 49 8.10 -6.40 -10.66
C ARG A 49 7.69 -4.94 -10.65
N PRO A 50 8.43 -4.07 -9.96
CA PRO A 50 8.28 -2.63 -10.11
C PRO A 50 8.62 -2.16 -11.52
N LYS A 51 8.04 -1.03 -11.94
CA LYS A 51 8.52 -0.30 -13.12
C LYS A 51 9.93 0.24 -12.88
N ARG A 52 10.67 0.43 -13.97
CA ARG A 52 12.07 0.88 -13.92
C ARG A 52 12.18 2.31 -13.38
N VAL A 53 13.29 2.58 -12.70
CA VAL A 53 13.73 3.95 -12.36
C VAL A 53 13.75 4.83 -13.61
N GLY A 54 13.30 6.08 -13.46
CA GLY A 54 13.11 7.05 -14.53
C GLY A 54 11.72 7.00 -15.18
N THR A 55 10.86 6.05 -14.82
CA THR A 55 9.49 5.99 -15.39
C THR A 55 8.58 7.02 -14.74
N ALA A 56 7.97 7.89 -15.55
CA ALA A 56 6.87 8.76 -15.11
C ALA A 56 5.55 7.97 -15.01
N ILE A 57 4.81 8.18 -13.93
CA ILE A 57 3.58 7.44 -13.59
C ILE A 57 2.58 8.41 -12.96
N GLU A 58 1.33 8.39 -13.43
CA GLU A 58 0.22 9.15 -12.86
C GLU A 58 -0.46 8.37 -11.73
N GLN A 59 -1.16 9.06 -10.82
CA GLN A 59 -2.01 8.43 -9.81
C GLN A 59 -2.96 7.40 -10.45
N ALA A 60 -3.15 6.27 -9.76
CA ALA A 60 -3.92 5.10 -10.22
C ALA A 60 -3.37 4.38 -11.47
N ALA A 61 -2.26 4.83 -12.06
CA ALA A 61 -1.55 4.06 -13.08
C ALA A 61 -0.69 2.95 -12.45
N THR A 62 -0.24 2.00 -13.28
CA THR A 62 0.49 0.82 -12.81
C THR A 62 1.93 1.16 -12.41
N VAL A 63 2.32 0.83 -11.17
CA VAL A 63 3.69 0.97 -10.64
C VAL A 63 4.43 -0.36 -10.59
N ALA A 64 3.72 -1.47 -10.46
CA ALA A 64 4.28 -2.81 -10.49
C ALA A 64 3.29 -3.82 -11.04
N VAL A 65 3.77 -5.00 -11.40
CA VAL A 65 2.93 -6.19 -11.57
C VAL A 65 3.30 -7.22 -10.51
N VAL A 66 2.31 -7.91 -9.98
CA VAL A 66 2.52 -9.02 -9.04
C VAL A 66 1.95 -10.31 -9.61
N GLU A 67 2.64 -11.42 -9.34
CA GLU A 67 2.20 -12.76 -9.72
C GLU A 67 1.61 -13.46 -8.50
N LEU A 68 0.39 -13.96 -8.67
CA LEU A 68 -0.37 -14.78 -7.75
C LEU A 68 -0.41 -16.20 -8.32
N SER A 69 -0.91 -17.17 -7.54
CA SER A 69 -0.93 -18.58 -7.96
C SER A 69 -1.74 -18.84 -9.24
N LYS A 70 -2.66 -17.93 -9.58
CA LYS A 70 -3.62 -18.10 -10.69
C LYS A 70 -3.66 -16.91 -11.65
N SER A 71 -2.95 -15.82 -11.36
CA SER A 71 -3.10 -14.58 -12.11
C SER A 71 -1.88 -13.68 -11.96
N ILE A 72 -1.74 -12.77 -12.91
CA ILE A 72 -0.83 -11.62 -12.81
C ILE A 72 -1.71 -10.39 -12.77
N VAL A 73 -1.51 -9.54 -11.76
CA VAL A 73 -2.33 -8.34 -11.55
C VAL A 73 -1.45 -7.10 -11.46
N ALA A 74 -2.01 -5.97 -11.88
CA ALA A 74 -1.34 -4.67 -11.81
C ALA A 74 -1.51 -4.05 -10.42
N VAL A 75 -0.41 -3.58 -9.83
CA VAL A 75 -0.40 -2.75 -8.64
C VAL A 75 -0.40 -1.29 -9.07
N LYS A 76 -1.34 -0.50 -8.56
CA LYS A 76 -1.45 0.92 -8.87
C LYS A 76 -0.57 1.78 -7.95
N THR A 77 -0.22 3.00 -8.36
CA THR A 77 0.38 3.98 -7.45
C THR A 77 -0.70 4.89 -6.85
N PRO A 78 -0.61 5.22 -5.55
CA PRO A 78 -1.47 6.23 -4.92
C PRO A 78 -1.12 7.67 -5.32
N VAL A 79 0.05 7.91 -5.90
CA VAL A 79 0.57 9.26 -6.18
C VAL A 79 1.24 9.33 -7.55
N SER A 80 1.19 10.50 -8.16
CA SER A 80 1.81 10.85 -9.41
C SER A 80 3.29 11.20 -9.19
N GLY A 81 4.18 10.68 -10.04
CA GLY A 81 5.61 10.97 -9.92
C GLY A 81 6.50 10.18 -10.88
N THR A 82 7.81 10.37 -10.71
CA THR A 82 8.84 9.59 -11.42
C THR A 82 9.46 8.57 -10.49
N VAL A 83 9.53 7.30 -10.89
CA VAL A 83 10.20 6.25 -10.09
C VAL A 83 11.68 6.61 -9.91
N VAL A 84 12.14 6.78 -8.68
CA VAL A 84 13.54 7.09 -8.34
C VAL A 84 14.26 5.92 -7.66
N ALA A 85 13.52 5.01 -7.04
CA ALA A 85 14.08 3.77 -6.50
C ALA A 85 13.06 2.62 -6.56
N VAL A 86 13.56 1.39 -6.55
CA VAL A 86 12.77 0.16 -6.49
C VAL A 86 13.33 -0.76 -5.41
N ASN A 87 12.48 -1.57 -4.80
CA ASN A 87 12.92 -2.52 -3.79
C ASN A 87 13.43 -3.81 -4.43
N PHE A 88 14.73 -3.87 -4.72
CA PHE A 88 15.37 -5.07 -5.29
C PHE A 88 15.27 -6.30 -4.38
N ALA A 89 15.02 -6.14 -3.07
CA ALA A 89 14.85 -7.29 -2.18
C ALA A 89 13.64 -8.15 -2.55
N LEU A 90 12.63 -7.60 -3.24
CA LEU A 90 11.43 -8.33 -3.64
C LEU A 90 11.68 -9.33 -4.79
N GLU A 91 12.82 -9.24 -5.50
CA GLU A 91 13.18 -10.22 -6.52
C GLU A 91 13.46 -11.59 -5.91
N ASP A 92 14.19 -11.61 -4.78
CA ASP A 92 14.54 -12.83 -4.05
C ASP A 92 13.59 -13.13 -2.89
N ARG A 93 12.96 -12.10 -2.32
CA ARG A 93 12.11 -12.17 -1.12
C ARG A 93 10.75 -11.49 -1.36
N PRO A 94 9.94 -11.98 -2.31
CA PRO A 94 8.62 -11.42 -2.59
C PRO A 94 7.69 -11.49 -1.38
N PHE A 95 7.92 -12.42 -0.45
CA PHE A 95 7.15 -12.56 0.78
C PHE A 95 7.25 -11.36 1.74
N LEU A 96 8.23 -10.45 1.56
CA LEU A 96 8.35 -9.24 2.38
C LEU A 96 7.10 -8.37 2.29
N VAL A 97 6.39 -8.38 1.15
CA VAL A 97 5.11 -7.67 1.04
C VAL A 97 4.08 -8.19 2.04
N HIS A 98 4.12 -9.48 2.40
CA HIS A 98 3.22 -10.08 3.40
C HIS A 98 3.70 -9.86 4.83
N GLN A 99 5.02 -9.97 5.06
CA GLN A 99 5.58 -9.91 6.41
C GLN A 99 5.62 -8.49 6.98
N ASP A 100 5.97 -7.52 6.15
CA ASP A 100 6.10 -6.12 6.56
C ASP A 100 5.61 -5.18 5.45
N PRO A 101 4.29 -5.18 5.15
CA PRO A 101 3.71 -4.45 4.02
C PRO A 101 3.98 -2.94 4.04
N TYR A 102 4.24 -2.37 5.22
CA TYR A 102 4.42 -0.93 5.45
C TYR A 102 5.88 -0.52 5.74
N GLY A 103 6.78 -1.50 5.88
CA GLY A 103 8.23 -1.32 6.02
C GLY A 103 8.98 -1.98 4.87
N ASP A 104 9.61 -3.14 5.12
CA ASP A 104 10.48 -3.83 4.16
C ASP A 104 9.77 -4.32 2.88
N GLY A 105 8.44 -4.39 2.89
CA GLY A 105 7.57 -4.75 1.78
C GLY A 105 7.25 -3.63 0.79
N TRP A 106 7.86 -2.44 0.91
CA TRP A 106 7.69 -1.34 -0.05
C TRP A 106 8.09 -1.77 -1.48
N ILE A 107 7.47 -1.17 -2.49
CA ILE A 107 7.63 -1.54 -3.91
C ILE A 107 8.55 -0.57 -4.64
N ALA A 108 8.24 0.72 -4.55
CA ALA A 108 8.95 1.76 -5.28
C ALA A 108 8.97 3.07 -4.47
N ARG A 109 9.90 3.95 -4.81
CA ARG A 109 9.91 5.35 -4.37
C ARG A 109 9.76 6.25 -5.57
N LEU A 110 8.87 7.23 -5.49
CA LEU A 110 8.56 8.18 -6.55
C LEU A 110 8.99 9.59 -6.13
N GLN A 111 9.61 10.34 -7.03
CA GLN A 111 9.70 11.80 -6.92
C GLN A 111 8.32 12.38 -7.28
N LEU A 112 7.68 13.05 -6.33
CA LEU A 112 6.34 13.60 -6.49
C LEU A 112 6.35 14.78 -7.47
N VAL A 113 5.28 14.87 -8.28
CA VAL A 113 5.09 16.00 -9.22
C VAL A 113 3.96 16.94 -8.81
N ASP A 114 2.85 16.41 -8.27
CA ASP A 114 1.71 17.22 -7.79
C ASP A 114 0.93 16.48 -6.69
N PHE A 115 1.54 16.38 -5.50
CA PHE A 115 0.89 15.74 -4.37
C PHE A 115 -0.38 16.47 -3.90
N SER A 116 -0.44 17.79 -4.10
CA SER A 116 -1.62 18.58 -3.78
C SER A 116 -2.86 18.17 -4.59
N ALA A 117 -2.69 17.77 -5.85
CA ALA A 117 -3.79 17.23 -6.64
C ALA A 117 -4.15 15.80 -6.20
N ASP A 118 -3.14 14.96 -5.95
CA ASP A 118 -3.32 13.55 -5.63
C ASP A 118 -4.04 13.33 -4.28
N VAL A 119 -3.76 14.17 -3.27
CA VAL A 119 -4.22 13.97 -1.89
C VAL A 119 -5.74 13.91 -1.75
N ALA A 120 -6.49 14.54 -2.66
CA ALA A 120 -7.95 14.57 -2.62
C ALA A 120 -8.60 13.17 -2.77
N ALA A 121 -7.89 12.23 -3.42
CA ALA A 121 -8.36 10.86 -3.61
C ALA A 121 -7.90 9.89 -2.50
N LEU A 122 -7.10 10.38 -1.54
CA LEU A 122 -6.43 9.54 -0.55
C LEU A 122 -7.11 9.64 0.82
N ALA A 123 -7.25 8.51 1.49
CA ALA A 123 -7.59 8.49 2.92
C ALA A 123 -6.30 8.66 3.75
N HIS A 124 -6.40 9.42 4.83
CA HIS A 124 -5.30 9.69 5.76
C HIS A 124 -5.87 9.97 7.17
N GLY A 125 -5.08 9.70 8.22
CA GLY A 125 -5.50 9.89 9.61
C GLY A 125 -6.81 9.16 9.96
N ASP A 126 -7.73 9.86 10.63
CA ASP A 126 -8.99 9.30 11.12
C ASP A 126 -9.91 8.73 10.02
N ALA A 127 -9.69 9.12 8.76
CA ALA A 127 -10.47 8.61 7.63
C ALA A 127 -10.08 7.18 7.22
N VAL A 128 -8.89 6.68 7.62
CA VAL A 128 -8.35 5.40 7.16
C VAL A 128 -9.19 4.23 7.67
N ALA A 129 -9.43 4.14 8.98
CA ALA A 129 -10.18 3.04 9.60
C ALA A 129 -11.59 2.84 8.99
N PRO A 130 -12.47 3.86 8.91
CA PRO A 130 -13.80 3.68 8.32
C PRO A 130 -13.74 3.37 6.82
N ALA A 131 -12.73 3.87 6.09
CA ALA A 131 -12.57 3.57 4.68
C ALA A 131 -12.10 2.13 4.43
N MET A 132 -11.16 1.64 5.24
CA MET A 132 -10.69 0.25 5.20
C MET A 132 -11.84 -0.71 5.54
N ALA A 133 -12.60 -0.42 6.60
CA ALA A 133 -13.76 -1.22 7.00
C ALA A 133 -14.85 -1.23 5.92
N ARG A 134 -15.10 -0.10 5.26
CA ARG A 134 -16.03 -0.03 4.13
C ARG A 134 -15.55 -0.89 2.96
N HIS A 135 -14.27 -0.81 2.59
CA HIS A 135 -13.73 -1.59 1.49
C HIS A 135 -13.77 -3.10 1.78
N ALA A 136 -13.35 -3.53 2.98
CA ALA A 136 -13.42 -4.93 3.39
C ALA A 136 -14.84 -5.53 3.27
N ARG A 137 -15.87 -4.75 3.63
CA ARG A 137 -17.28 -5.18 3.52
C ARG A 137 -17.74 -5.42 2.08
N LEU A 138 -17.21 -4.67 1.11
CA LEU A 138 -17.50 -4.89 -0.31
C LEU A 138 -17.08 -6.29 -0.78
N TYR A 139 -16.08 -6.87 -0.11
CA TYR A 139 -15.56 -8.20 -0.39
C TYR A 139 -16.03 -9.26 0.63
N GLY A 140 -17.05 -8.94 1.46
CA GLY A 140 -17.64 -9.90 2.41
C GLY A 140 -16.83 -10.12 3.70
N HIS A 141 -15.87 -9.25 3.98
CA HIS A 141 -15.05 -9.28 5.19
C HIS A 141 -15.50 -8.24 6.21
N VAL A 142 -15.24 -8.53 7.49
CA VAL A 142 -15.37 -7.58 8.59
C VAL A 142 -13.97 -7.41 9.19
N LEU A 143 -13.56 -6.16 9.39
CA LEU A 143 -12.34 -5.88 10.13
C LEU A 143 -12.69 -5.94 11.61
N GLU A 144 -11.91 -6.68 12.39
CA GLU A 144 -11.91 -6.49 13.83
C GLU A 144 -11.34 -5.08 14.10
N ASP A 145 -11.86 -4.39 15.13
CA ASP A 145 -11.26 -3.12 15.53
C ASP A 145 -9.77 -3.39 15.83
N GLY A 146 -8.91 -2.89 14.93
CA GLY A 146 -7.47 -2.92 15.09
C GLY A 146 -7.11 -1.98 16.21
N GLY A 147 -7.30 -2.42 17.44
CA GLY A 147 -6.85 -1.72 18.64
C GLY A 147 -5.34 -1.52 18.55
N ASP A 148 -4.97 -0.30 18.20
CA ASP A 148 -3.75 0.44 18.56
C ASP A 148 -2.58 -0.39 19.14
N PRO A 149 -1.39 -0.40 18.50
CA PRO A 149 -0.17 -0.91 19.11
C PRO A 149 0.45 0.06 20.15
N GLY A 150 -0.30 1.06 20.66
CA GLY A 150 0.23 2.21 21.38
C GLY A 150 -0.23 2.47 22.81
N THR A 151 -0.89 1.55 23.51
CA THR A 151 -1.07 1.68 24.98
C THR A 151 -0.29 0.63 25.75
N SER A 152 0.98 0.93 26.03
CA SER A 152 1.76 0.29 27.10
C SER A 152 2.50 1.34 27.93
N ALA A 153 2.27 1.24 29.24
CA ALA A 153 3.04 1.78 30.35
C ALA A 153 2.95 3.29 30.67
N ALA A 154 1.92 3.66 31.45
CA ALA A 154 2.08 4.55 32.58
C ALA A 154 1.26 4.03 33.77
N SER A 155 1.85 3.12 34.55
CA SER A 155 1.60 2.86 35.98
C SER A 155 2.73 1.98 36.51
#